data_AF-A0A815NYI7-F1
#
_entry.id   AF-A0A815NYI7-F1
#
_cell.length_a   1.000
_cell.length_b   1.000
_cell.length_c   1.000
_cell.angle_alpha   90.00
_cell.angle_beta   90.00
_cell.angle_gamma   90.00
#
_symmetry.space_group_name_H-M   'P 1'
#
loop_
_entity.id
_entity.type
_entity.pdbx_description
1 polymer ?
#
loop_
_entity_poly.entity_id
_entity_poly.type
_entity_poly.pdbx_seq_one_letter_code
_entity_poly.pdbx_strand_id
1 'polypeptide(L)'
;MTSAASAIEKLKGTWDYVDGENFDEYLKEMGISWAIRQAAKAVKKEKMIISVNDNGRWILKSESTFKNTVYEFTPGIEFNETRADGEEVKSIITFDNNTGRWIHEATDKQGRKVHIERYVDDKDQQQVELTCGNVKAHRR
;
A
#
# COMPACT_ATOMS: atom_id res chain seq x y z
N MET A 1 20.06 9.09 -15.16
CA MET A 1 19.95 8.59 -13.77
C MET A 1 18.86 9.40 -13.09
N THR A 2 17.73 8.77 -12.78
CA THR A 2 16.64 9.40 -12.01
C THR A 2 17.09 9.48 -10.55
N SER A 3 17.01 10.65 -9.92
CA SER A 3 17.28 10.79 -8.49
C SER A 3 16.18 10.10 -7.67
N ALA A 4 16.47 9.65 -6.45
CA ALA A 4 15.46 9.02 -5.60
C ALA A 4 14.26 9.94 -5.32
N ALA A 5 14.49 11.25 -5.15
CA ALA A 5 13.42 12.23 -5.04
C ALA A 5 12.52 12.23 -6.30
N SER A 6 13.11 12.14 -7.50
CA SER A 6 12.34 12.02 -8.74
C SER A 6 11.62 10.68 -8.87
N ALA A 7 12.10 9.61 -8.25
CA ALA A 7 11.41 8.31 -8.23
C ALA A 7 10.17 8.33 -7.33
N ILE A 8 10.24 8.99 -6.17
CA ILE A 8 9.07 9.20 -5.30
C ILE A 8 8.01 10.05 -6.00
N GLU A 9 8.43 11.09 -6.72
CA GLU A 9 7.50 11.93 -7.48
C GLU A 9 6.76 11.14 -8.57
N LYS A 10 7.40 10.15 -9.19
CA LYS A 10 6.76 9.26 -10.17
C LYS A 10 5.61 8.43 -9.60
N LEU A 11 5.55 8.21 -8.28
CA LEU A 11 4.44 7.48 -7.67
C LEU A 11 3.11 8.24 -7.72
N LYS A 12 3.14 9.57 -7.88
CA LYS A 12 1.93 10.39 -7.99
C LYS A 12 1.18 10.05 -9.27
N GLY A 13 -0.12 9.84 -9.16
CA GLY A 13 -0.97 9.46 -10.28
C GLY A 13 -2.06 8.48 -9.89
N THR A 14 -2.65 7.88 -10.92
CA THR A 14 -3.69 6.86 -10.80
C THR A 14 -3.16 5.57 -11.41
N TRP A 15 -3.21 4.49 -10.63
CA TRP A 15 -2.70 3.17 -10.97
C TRP A 15 -3.85 2.17 -10.99
N ASP A 16 -4.07 1.54 -12.13
CA ASP A 16 -5.07 0.47 -12.27
C ASP A 16 -4.42 -0.87 -11.92
N TYR A 17 -5.07 -1.66 -11.06
CA TYR A 17 -4.63 -3.02 -10.74
C TYR A 17 -4.64 -3.91 -12.00
N VAL A 18 -3.54 -4.62 -12.21
CA VAL A 18 -3.32 -5.56 -13.31
C VAL A 18 -3.38 -6.99 -12.79
N ASP A 19 -2.50 -7.33 -11.85
CA ASP A 19 -2.41 -8.67 -11.27
C ASP A 19 -1.71 -8.69 -9.90
N GLY A 20 -1.69 -9.87 -9.28
CA GLY A 20 -1.02 -10.08 -8.02
C GLY A 20 -0.69 -11.53 -7.74
N GLU A 21 0.43 -11.74 -7.06
CA GLU A 21 0.99 -13.04 -6.70
C GLU A 21 0.97 -13.21 -5.18
N ASN A 22 0.61 -14.41 -4.73
CA ASN A 22 0.63 -14.83 -3.32
C ASN A 22 -0.21 -13.98 -2.34
N PHE A 23 -1.14 -13.16 -2.85
CA PHE A 23 -1.91 -12.21 -2.04
C PHE A 23 -2.82 -12.90 -0.99
N ASP A 24 -3.42 -14.05 -1.30
CA ASP A 24 -4.27 -14.79 -0.36
C ASP A 24 -3.48 -15.28 0.87
N GLU A 25 -2.26 -15.80 0.66
CA GLU A 25 -1.40 -16.23 1.76
C GLU A 25 -0.92 -15.04 2.57
N TYR A 26 -0.61 -13.90 1.94
CA TYR A 26 -0.29 -12.67 2.66
C TYR A 26 -1.45 -12.21 3.56
N LEU A 27 -2.68 -12.15 3.03
CA LEU A 27 -3.85 -11.77 3.83
C LEU A 27 -4.13 -12.79 4.96
N LYS A 28 -3.87 -14.08 4.72
CA LYS A 28 -4.01 -15.13 5.73
C LYS A 28 -2.99 -14.96 6.86
N GLU A 29 -1.75 -14.61 6.53
CA GLU A 29 -0.69 -14.34 7.51
C GLU A 29 -0.99 -13.08 8.34
N MET A 30 -1.63 -12.07 7.74
CA MET A 30 -2.22 -10.95 8.46
C MET A 30 -3.42 -11.34 9.35
N GLY A 31 -3.85 -12.61 9.33
CA GLY A 31 -4.98 -13.15 10.07
C GLY A 31 -6.35 -12.65 9.59
N ILE A 32 -6.45 -12.20 8.34
CA ILE A 32 -7.72 -11.80 7.74
C ILE A 32 -8.58 -13.05 7.51
N SER A 33 -9.87 -12.96 7.86
CA SER A 33 -10.79 -14.10 7.76
C SER A 33 -10.95 -14.60 6.33
N TRP A 34 -11.16 -15.91 6.16
CA TRP A 34 -11.28 -16.55 4.83
C TRP A 34 -12.31 -15.87 3.93
N ALA A 35 -13.46 -15.47 4.47
CA ALA A 35 -14.52 -14.79 3.73
C ALA A 35 -14.07 -13.44 3.16
N ILE A 36 -13.38 -12.62 3.97
CA ILE A 36 -12.83 -11.33 3.51
C ILE A 36 -11.75 -11.56 2.46
N ARG A 37 -10.90 -12.58 2.60
CA ARG A 37 -9.88 -12.92 1.60
C ARG A 37 -10.50 -13.30 0.25
N GLN A 38 -11.57 -14.10 0.23
CA GLN A 38 -12.25 -14.44 -1.01
C GLN A 38 -12.88 -13.21 -1.68
N ALA A 39 -13.47 -12.31 -0.89
CA ALA A 39 -14.00 -11.05 -1.41
C ALA A 39 -12.89 -10.17 -2.01
N ALA A 40 -11.75 -10.05 -1.32
CA ALA A 40 -10.59 -9.30 -1.81
C ALA A 40 -10.00 -9.87 -3.11
N LYS A 41 -9.92 -11.20 -3.25
CA LYS A 41 -9.46 -11.86 -4.48
C LYS A 41 -10.42 -11.69 -5.66
N ALA A 42 -11.72 -11.54 -5.38
CA ALA A 42 -12.72 -11.33 -6.41
C ALA A 42 -12.69 -9.91 -6.99
N VAL A 43 -11.99 -8.97 -6.35
CA VAL A 43 -11.77 -7.61 -6.86
C VAL A 43 -10.86 -7.67 -8.08
N LYS A 44 -11.44 -7.43 -9.25
CA LYS A 44 -10.70 -7.33 -10.52
C LYS A 44 -10.48 -5.90 -10.99
N LYS A 45 -11.11 -4.94 -10.34
CA LYS A 45 -11.03 -3.51 -10.65
C LYS A 45 -10.75 -2.76 -9.36
N GLU A 46 -9.50 -2.39 -9.20
CA GLU A 46 -9.02 -1.53 -8.12
C GLU A 46 -8.19 -0.43 -8.75
N LYS A 47 -8.35 0.79 -8.24
CA LYS A 47 -7.52 1.95 -8.58
C LYS A 47 -6.82 2.45 -7.34
N MET A 48 -5.53 2.70 -7.46
CA MET A 48 -4.75 3.37 -6.44
C MET A 48 -4.40 4.78 -6.92
N ILE A 49 -4.78 5.78 -6.14
CA ILE A 49 -4.59 7.19 -6.46
C ILE A 49 -3.66 7.78 -5.39
N ILE A 50 -2.53 8.32 -5.84
CA ILE A 50 -1.53 8.96 -5.00
C ILE A 50 -1.44 10.42 -5.41
N SER A 51 -1.67 11.32 -4.45
CA SER A 51 -1.58 12.76 -4.67
C SER A 51 -1.00 13.49 -3.46
N VAL A 52 -0.76 14.79 -3.63
CA VAL A 52 -0.34 15.70 -2.55
C VAL A 52 -1.30 16.88 -2.57
N ASN A 53 -1.82 17.27 -1.42
CA ASN A 53 -2.71 18.42 -1.32
C ASN A 53 -1.96 19.75 -1.17
N ASP A 54 -2.71 20.85 -1.14
CA ASP A 54 -2.16 22.20 -1.05
C ASP A 54 -1.36 22.45 0.25
N ASN A 55 -1.58 21.65 1.29
CA ASN A 55 -0.85 21.71 2.55
C ASN A 55 0.42 20.84 2.56
N GLY A 56 0.79 20.23 1.42
CA GLY A 56 1.94 19.34 1.30
C GLY A 56 1.75 17.96 1.93
N ARG A 57 0.52 17.60 2.34
CA ARG A 57 0.21 16.27 2.87
C ARG A 57 -0.09 15.31 1.73
N TRP A 58 0.42 14.09 1.87
CA TRP A 58 0.21 13.04 0.88
C TRP A 58 -1.14 12.37 1.11
N ILE A 59 -1.80 12.02 0.01
CA ILE A 59 -3.07 11.33 0.01
C ILE A 59 -2.89 10.01 -0.72
N LEU A 60 -3.29 8.92 -0.07
CA LEU A 60 -3.38 7.59 -0.64
C LEU A 60 -4.84 7.18 -0.67
N LYS A 61 -5.39 6.96 -1.87
CA LYS A 61 -6.78 6.56 -2.05
C LYS A 61 -6.84 5.25 -2.84
N SER A 62 -7.44 4.22 -2.26
CA SER A 62 -7.81 3.00 -3.01
C SER A 62 -9.31 3.04 -3.30
N GLU A 63 -9.67 2.80 -4.56
CA GLU A 63 -11.04 2.65 -5.03
C GLU A 63 -11.23 1.25 -5.58
N SER A 64 -12.16 0.48 -5.02
CA SER A 64 -12.45 -0.87 -5.49
C SER A 64 -13.94 -1.20 -5.36
N THR A 65 -14.38 -2.28 -6.03
CA THR A 65 -15.76 -2.78 -5.84
C THR A 65 -16.01 -3.37 -4.45
N PHE A 66 -14.97 -3.55 -3.65
CA PHE A 66 -15.08 -4.10 -2.30
C PHE A 66 -15.15 -3.00 -1.24
N LYS A 67 -14.12 -2.15 -1.19
CA LYS A 67 -14.01 -1.06 -0.22
C LYS A 67 -13.18 0.07 -0.82
N ASN A 68 -13.62 1.30 -0.55
CA ASN A 68 -12.83 2.48 -0.85
C ASN A 68 -12.18 2.98 0.45
N THR A 69 -10.91 3.34 0.38
CA THR A 69 -10.16 3.90 1.50
C THR A 69 -9.46 5.19 1.06
N VAL A 70 -9.34 6.13 1.99
CA VAL A 70 -8.62 7.38 1.79
C VAL A 70 -7.82 7.64 3.05
N TYR A 71 -6.51 7.83 2.89
CA TYR A 71 -5.60 8.17 3.97
C TYR A 71 -4.88 9.46 3.61
N GLU A 72 -4.78 10.35 4.58
CA GLU A 72 -3.98 11.55 4.48
C GLU A 72 -2.87 11.48 5.53
N PHE A 73 -1.62 11.68 5.10
CA PHE A 73 -0.47 11.46 5.96
C PHE A 73 0.69 12.42 5.62
N THR A 74 1.61 12.54 6.57
CA THR A 74 2.88 13.24 6.38
C THR A 74 4.00 12.20 6.48
N PRO A 75 4.91 12.10 5.50
CA PRO A 75 6.01 11.16 5.56
C PRO A 75 6.83 11.29 6.86
N GLY A 76 7.10 10.17 7.53
CA GLY A 76 7.82 10.11 8.80
C GLY A 76 6.98 10.38 10.04
N ILE A 77 5.67 10.64 9.90
CA ILE A 77 4.77 10.86 11.04
C ILE A 77 3.76 9.72 11.14
N GLU A 78 3.66 9.11 12.32
CA GLU A 78 2.67 8.07 12.60
C GLU A 78 1.23 8.62 12.53
N PHE A 79 0.30 7.80 12.04
CA PHE A 79 -1.12 8.11 11.99
C PHE A 79 -1.98 6.87 12.27
N ASN A 80 -3.25 7.08 12.62
CA ASN A 80 -4.22 6.01 12.77
C ASN A 80 -4.80 5.66 11.39
N GLU A 81 -4.70 4.39 11.01
CA GLU A 81 -5.20 3.87 9.74
C GLU A 81 -6.34 2.88 10.00
N THR A 82 -7.48 3.07 9.33
CA THR A 82 -8.52 2.04 9.24
C THR A 82 -8.30 1.25 7.95
N ARG A 83 -7.82 0.01 8.06
CA ARG A 83 -7.57 -0.86 6.91
C ARG A 83 -8.88 -1.29 6.24
N ALA A 84 -8.78 -1.81 5.01
CA ALA A 84 -9.95 -2.25 4.24
C ALA A 84 -10.75 -3.39 4.90
N ASP A 85 -10.14 -4.17 5.78
CA ASP A 85 -10.78 -5.20 6.61
C ASP A 85 -11.52 -4.64 7.84
N GLY A 86 -11.43 -3.33 8.09
CA GLY A 86 -12.05 -2.65 9.22
C GLY A 86 -11.19 -2.63 10.49
N GLU A 87 -9.98 -3.19 10.46
CA GLU A 87 -9.08 -3.11 11.62
C GLU A 87 -8.41 -1.73 11.70
N GLU A 88 -8.37 -1.19 12.92
CA GLU A 88 -7.63 0.04 13.23
C GLU A 88 -6.20 -0.32 13.63
N VAL A 89 -5.23 0.25 12.92
CA VAL A 89 -3.80 0.04 13.13
C VAL A 89 -3.08 1.38 13.23
N LYS A 90 -1.86 1.35 13.80
CA LYS A 90 -0.93 2.47 13.70
C LYS A 90 -0.02 2.27 12.51
N SER A 91 0.11 3.30 11.70
CA SER A 91 0.87 3.26 10.46
C SER A 91 1.84 4.41 10.36
N ILE A 92 2.97 4.16 9.74
CA ILE A 92 3.94 5.17 9.35
C ILE A 92 4.30 4.94 7.89
N ILE A 93 4.39 6.04 7.14
CA ILE A 93 4.84 6.02 5.76
C ILE A 93 6.11 6.85 5.67
N THR A 94 7.15 6.30 5.06
CA THR A 94 8.43 6.98 4.83
C THR A 94 8.86 6.85 3.37
N PHE A 95 9.73 7.74 2.93
CA PHE A 95 10.34 7.67 1.61
C PHE A 95 11.83 7.39 1.77
N ASP A 96 12.29 6.27 1.21
CA ASP A 96 13.70 5.95 1.18
C ASP A 96 14.37 6.75 0.05
N ASN A 97 15.12 7.78 0.45
CA ASN A 97 15.84 8.67 -0.45
C ASN A 97 17.07 8.03 -1.10
N ASN A 98 17.43 6.79 -0.75
CA ASN A 98 18.50 6.05 -1.43
C ASN A 98 17.94 5.18 -2.55
N THR A 99 16.81 4.51 -2.30
CA THR A 99 16.21 3.56 -3.24
C THR A 99 15.07 4.15 -4.06
N GLY A 100 14.52 5.30 -3.66
CA GLY A 100 13.33 5.89 -4.28
C GLY A 100 12.04 5.13 -3.97
N ARG A 101 12.02 4.35 -2.88
CA ARG A 101 10.87 3.52 -2.48
C ARG A 101 10.01 4.24 -1.45
N TRP A 102 8.70 4.11 -1.62
CA TRP A 102 7.72 4.40 -0.58
C TRP A 102 7.61 3.19 0.32
N ILE A 103 7.82 3.39 1.62
CA ILE A 103 7.75 2.36 2.64
C ILE A 103 6.55 2.67 3.54
N HIS A 104 5.64 1.72 3.68
CA HIS A 104 4.48 1.80 4.57
C HIS A 104 4.54 0.63 5.54
N GLU A 105 4.74 0.96 6.81
CA GLU A 105 4.75 0.01 7.91
C GLU A 105 3.51 0.21 8.76
N ALA A 106 2.89 -0.90 9.17
CA ALA A 106 1.80 -0.85 10.13
C ALA A 106 1.91 -2.00 11.13
N THR A 107 1.49 -1.73 12.36
CA THR A 107 1.41 -2.73 13.42
C THR A 107 -0.02 -2.83 13.94
N ASP A 108 -0.57 -4.03 13.94
CA ASP A 108 -1.92 -4.26 14.41
C ASP A 108 -2.00 -4.52 15.93
N LYS A 109 -3.22 -4.70 16.45
CA LYS A 109 -3.48 -4.88 17.88
C LYS A 109 -2.88 -6.17 18.46
N GLN A 110 -2.56 -7.14 17.60
CA GLN A 110 -1.93 -8.41 17.98
C GLN A 110 -0.40 -8.35 17.84
N GLY A 111 0.16 -7.20 17.45
CA GLY A 111 1.59 -7.00 17.25
C GLY A 111 2.12 -7.54 15.93
N ARG A 112 1.23 -7.95 15.00
CA ARG A 112 1.67 -8.35 13.65
C ARG A 112 2.07 -7.11 12.89
N LYS A 113 3.25 -7.20 12.27
CA LYS A 113 3.84 -6.12 11.47
C LYS A 113 3.64 -6.43 10.01
N VAL A 114 3.15 -5.43 9.29
CA VAL A 114 3.12 -5.44 7.83
C VAL A 114 4.09 -4.39 7.30
N HIS A 115 4.74 -4.73 6.21
CA HIS A 115 5.69 -3.88 5.51
C HIS A 115 5.34 -3.88 4.03
N ILE A 116 5.09 -2.69 3.49
CA ILE A 116 4.62 -2.49 2.13
C ILE A 116 5.58 -1.53 1.44
N GLU A 117 6.17 -1.98 0.34
CA GLU A 117 7.05 -1.14 -0.50
C GLU A 117 6.36 -0.83 -1.82
N ARG A 118 6.42 0.42 -2.25
CA ARG A 118 5.90 0.87 -3.54
C ARG A 118 6.99 1.60 -4.32
N TYR A 119 7.06 1.30 -5.61
CA TYR A 119 7.95 1.98 -6.55
C TYR A 119 7.36 1.93 -7.96
N VAL A 120 7.88 2.77 -8.85
CA VAL A 120 7.58 2.70 -10.28
C VAL A 120 8.77 2.07 -10.97
N ASP A 121 8.53 1.03 -11.75
CA ASP A 121 9.59 0.33 -12.49
C ASP A 121 10.02 1.07 -13.77
N ASP A 122 10.88 0.44 -14.56
CA ASP A 122 11.39 0.97 -15.83
C ASP A 122 10.36 1.01 -16.97
N LYS A 123 9.20 0.37 -16.76
CA LYS A 123 8.07 0.34 -17.71
C LYS A 123 6.96 1.31 -17.30
N ASP A 124 7.25 2.21 -16.36
CA ASP A 124 6.30 3.13 -15.75
C ASP A 124 5.06 2.40 -15.18
N GLN A 125 5.28 1.22 -14.57
CA GLN A 125 4.26 0.48 -13.82
C GLN A 125 4.53 0.57 -12.32
N GLN A 126 3.48 0.80 -11.53
CA GLN A 126 3.60 0.73 -10.08
C GLN A 126 3.72 -0.72 -9.64
N GLN A 127 4.76 -1.00 -8.86
CA GLN A 127 4.96 -2.28 -8.19
C GLN A 127 4.67 -2.09 -6.70
N VAL A 128 4.03 -3.08 -6.10
CA VAL A 128 3.67 -3.11 -4.68
C VAL A 128 4.12 -4.44 -4.08
N GLU A 129 5.16 -4.39 -3.28
CA GLU A 129 5.70 -5.54 -2.55
C GLU A 129 5.12 -5.52 -1.13
N LEU A 130 4.47 -6.62 -0.73
CA LEU A 130 3.76 -6.77 0.53
C LEU A 130 4.46 -7.85 1.36
N THR A 131 4.78 -7.56 2.62
CA THR A 131 5.40 -8.52 3.54
C THR A 131 4.68 -8.54 4.88
N CYS A 132 4.34 -9.72 5.37
CA CYS A 132 3.85 -9.96 6.72
C CYS A 132 4.52 -11.24 7.24
N GLY A 133 5.21 -11.18 8.38
CA GLY A 133 6.01 -12.32 8.86
C GLY A 133 7.00 -12.80 7.80
N ASN A 134 6.91 -14.09 7.44
CA ASN A 134 7.74 -14.71 6.39
C ASN A 134 7.06 -14.73 5.00
N VAL A 135 5.84 -14.21 4.90
CA VAL A 135 5.05 -14.26 3.66
C VAL A 135 5.24 -12.97 2.88
N LYS A 136 5.55 -13.12 1.60
CA LYS A 136 5.62 -12.03 0.63
C LYS A 136 4.56 -12.19 -0.44
N ALA A 137 3.96 -11.08 -0.83
CA ALA A 137 3.07 -10.98 -1.98
C ALA A 137 3.50 -9.80 -2.86
N HIS A 138 3.09 -9.85 -4.11
CA HIS A 138 3.39 -8.82 -5.09
C HIS A 138 2.11 -8.41 -5.81
N ARG A 139 1.94 -7.12 -6.10
CA ARG A 139 0.81 -6.58 -6.87
C ARG A 139 1.32 -5.48 -7.80
N ARG A 140 0.67 -5.31 -8.94
CA ARG A 140 0.88 -4.22 -9.89
C ARG A 140 -0.42 -3.83 -10.57
#